data_AF-A0A669BQS9-F1
#
_entry.id   AF-A0A669BQS9-F1
#
_cell.length_a   1.000
_cell.length_b   1.000
_cell.length_c   1.000
_cell.angle_alpha   90.00
_cell.angle_beta   90.00
_cell.angle_gamma   90.00
#
_symmetry.space_group_name_H-M   'P 1'
#
loop_
_entity.id
_entity.type
_entity.pdbx_description
1 polymer ?
#
loop_
_entity_poly.entity_id
_entity_poly.type
_entity_poly.pdbx_seq_one_letter_code
_entity_poly.pdbx_strand_id
1 'polypeptide(L)'
;KEPYSLFEIQHIAKKEDKCDNLMNNLMNKLNELNKQNKEESKCKPRNTFIIGDVNVQEICNQKPVYDNLYASHEKLKMLHCKLIPKSSPCKYEDIPIELHAEIACNEKKQPVHFECSI
;
A
#
# COMPACT_ATOMS: atom_id res chain seq x y z
N LYS A 1 2.37 9.64 14.58
CA LYS A 1 3.03 8.62 13.73
C LYS A 1 3.53 9.33 12.50
N GLU A 2 4.75 9.07 12.04
CA GLU A 2 5.24 9.72 10.82
C GLU A 2 4.47 9.18 9.60
N PRO A 3 3.92 10.03 8.73
CA PRO A 3 3.15 9.59 7.56
C PRO A 3 3.90 8.62 6.64
N TYR A 4 5.22 8.81 6.50
CA TYR A 4 6.08 7.97 5.67
C TYR A 4 6.13 6.51 6.14
N SER A 5 6.32 6.27 7.44
CA SER A 5 6.37 4.91 7.97
C SER A 5 5.02 4.19 7.84
N LEU A 6 3.91 4.95 7.87
CA LEU A 6 2.59 4.39 7.63
C LEU A 6 2.35 4.03 6.16
N PHE A 7 2.91 4.80 5.22
CA PHE A 7 2.88 4.46 3.79
C PHE A 7 3.63 3.15 3.53
N GLU A 8 4.86 3.03 4.04
CA GLU A 8 5.67 1.82 3.86
C GLU A 8 4.97 0.57 4.41
N ILE A 9 4.39 0.67 5.61
CA ILE A 9 3.64 -0.42 6.22
C ILE A 9 2.45 -0.84 5.36
N GLN A 10 1.75 0.12 4.77
CA GLN A 10 0.56 -0.13 3.97
C GLN A 10 0.86 -0.61 2.57
N HIS A 11 1.92 -0.15 1.93
CA HIS A 11 2.06 -0.25 0.48
C HIS A 11 3.33 -0.97 0.01
N ILE A 12 4.24 -1.37 0.90
CA ILE A 12 5.49 -2.03 0.50
C ILE A 12 5.51 -3.46 1.03
N ALA A 13 5.64 -4.42 0.11
CA ALA A 13 5.88 -5.82 0.44
C ALA A 13 7.22 -6.25 -0.17
N LYS A 14 8.24 -6.48 0.67
CA LYS A 14 9.59 -6.85 0.23
C LYS A 14 9.64 -8.13 -0.61
N LYS A 15 8.66 -9.01 -0.44
CA LYS A 15 8.51 -10.26 -1.17
C LYS A 15 7.05 -10.44 -1.56
N GLU A 16 6.85 -11.13 -2.67
CA GLU A 16 5.53 -11.54 -3.13
C GLU A 16 4.92 -12.54 -2.14
N ASP A 17 3.65 -12.34 -1.85
CA ASP A 17 2.83 -13.21 -1.01
C ASP A 17 1.35 -12.98 -1.39
N LYS A 18 0.45 -13.83 -0.92
CA LYS A 18 -0.99 -13.69 -1.17
C LYS A 18 -1.58 -12.50 -0.41
N CYS A 19 -2.61 -11.89 -0.96
CA CYS A 19 -3.32 -10.77 -0.34
C CYS A 19 -3.85 -11.09 1.04
N ASP A 20 -4.34 -12.32 1.28
CA ASP A 20 -4.76 -12.74 2.61
C ASP A 20 -3.64 -12.56 3.64
N ASN A 21 -2.42 -12.98 3.31
CA ASN A 21 -1.26 -12.86 4.21
C ASN A 21 -0.81 -11.41 4.37
N LEU A 22 -0.66 -10.68 3.26
CA LEU A 22 -0.23 -9.28 3.27
C LEU A 22 -1.21 -8.37 4.02
N MET A 23 -2.52 -8.54 3.78
CA MET A 23 -3.57 -7.79 4.46
C MET A 23 -3.67 -8.14 5.94
N ASN A 24 -3.57 -9.42 6.31
CA ASN A 24 -3.56 -9.80 7.73
C ASN A 24 -2.34 -9.20 8.46
N ASN A 25 -1.16 -9.25 7.85
CA ASN A 25 0.05 -8.63 8.40
C ASN A 25 -0.10 -7.11 8.53
N LEU A 26 -0.66 -6.46 7.51
CA LEU A 26 -0.97 -5.04 7.55
C LEU A 26 -1.92 -4.70 8.71
N MET A 27 -3.06 -5.37 8.79
CA MET A 27 -4.06 -5.10 9.82
C MET A 27 -3.51 -5.34 11.23
N ASN A 28 -2.70 -6.39 11.43
CA ASN A 28 -2.03 -6.62 12.71
C ASN A 28 -1.11 -5.44 13.09
N LYS A 29 -0.26 -4.98 12.17
CA LYS A 29 0.62 -3.81 12.41
C LYS A 29 -0.17 -2.54 12.68
N LEU A 30 -1.26 -2.30 11.95
CA LEU A 30 -2.11 -1.12 12.17
C LEU A 30 -2.79 -1.18 13.54
N ASN A 31 -3.29 -2.34 13.97
CA ASN A 31 -3.89 -2.54 15.28
C ASN A 31 -2.87 -2.30 16.40
N GLU A 32 -1.67 -2.88 16.30
CA GLU A 32 -0.57 -2.65 17.25
C GLU A 32 -0.23 -1.16 17.36
N LEU A 33 -0.06 -0.49 16.23
CA LEU A 33 0.24 0.93 16.21
C LEU A 33 -0.90 1.77 16.79
N ASN A 34 -2.17 1.38 16.59
CA ASN A 34 -3.35 2.09 17.09
C ASN A 34 -3.73 1.70 18.53
N LYS A 35 -3.05 0.71 19.14
CA LYS A 35 -3.46 0.10 20.42
C LYS A 35 -4.90 -0.43 20.39
N GLN A 36 -5.32 -0.93 19.22
CA GLN A 36 -6.63 -1.53 19.01
C GLN A 36 -6.54 -3.05 19.17
N ASN A 37 -7.57 -3.65 19.75
CA ASN A 37 -7.67 -5.10 19.80
C ASN A 37 -8.10 -5.66 18.44
N LYS A 38 -7.68 -6.89 18.12
CA LYS A 38 -8.02 -7.53 16.83
C LYS A 38 -9.53 -7.64 16.58
N GLU A 39 -10.32 -7.75 17.65
CA GLU A 39 -11.79 -7.83 17.58
C GLU A 39 -12.46 -6.53 17.11
N GLU A 40 -11.79 -5.39 17.24
CA GLU A 40 -12.28 -4.08 16.78
C GLU A 40 -11.87 -3.77 15.33
N SER A 41 -11.01 -4.61 14.75
CA SER A 41 -10.39 -4.36 13.46
C SER A 41 -11.35 -4.68 12.31
N LYS A 42 -11.79 -3.64 11.60
CA LYS A 42 -12.59 -3.79 10.37
C LYS A 42 -11.68 -4.21 9.22
N CYS A 43 -12.12 -5.16 8.39
CA CYS A 43 -11.42 -5.53 7.16
C CYS A 43 -11.21 -4.29 6.28
N LYS A 44 -9.97 -3.97 5.90
CA LYS A 44 -9.68 -2.89 4.97
C LYS A 44 -10.20 -3.28 3.57
N PRO A 45 -11.05 -2.50 2.91
CA PRO A 45 -11.76 -2.95 1.71
C PRO A 45 -10.86 -3.18 0.49
N ARG A 46 -9.81 -2.37 0.35
CA ARG A 46 -8.82 -2.50 -0.72
C ARG A 46 -7.46 -1.98 -0.29
N ASN A 47 -6.41 -2.53 -0.88
CA ASN A 47 -5.04 -2.02 -0.72
C ASN A 47 -4.17 -2.50 -1.88
N THR A 48 -3.18 -1.71 -2.26
CA THR A 48 -2.17 -2.13 -3.25
C THR A 48 -0.81 -2.23 -2.57
N PHE A 49 -0.11 -3.34 -2.79
CA PHE A 49 1.27 -3.54 -2.37
C PHE A 49 2.20 -3.48 -3.57
N ILE A 50 3.20 -2.61 -3.52
CA ILE A 50 4.36 -2.65 -4.40
C ILE A 50 5.26 -3.79 -3.95
N ILE A 51 5.59 -4.70 -4.86
CA ILE A 51 6.32 -5.93 -4.56
C ILE A 51 7.81 -5.74 -4.86
N GLY A 52 8.67 -6.09 -3.91
CA GLY A 52 10.12 -6.07 -4.03
C GLY A 52 10.79 -4.92 -3.27
N ASP A 53 12.10 -4.78 -3.48
CA ASP A 53 12.93 -3.74 -2.85
C ASP A 53 12.94 -2.45 -3.69
N VAL A 54 11.75 -1.84 -3.83
CA VAL A 54 11.60 -0.57 -4.57
C VAL A 54 11.88 0.61 -3.65
N ASN A 55 12.79 1.50 -4.06
CA ASN A 55 13.00 2.78 -3.39
C ASN A 55 11.91 3.79 -3.76
N VAL A 56 10.76 3.71 -3.10
CA VAL A 56 9.61 4.58 -3.38
C VAL A 56 9.87 6.06 -3.11
N GLN A 57 10.90 6.41 -2.33
CA GLN A 57 11.27 7.80 -2.11
C GLN A 57 11.86 8.44 -3.38
N GLU A 58 12.51 7.66 -4.25
CA GLU A 58 13.01 8.16 -5.53
C GLU A 58 11.90 8.64 -6.45
N ILE A 59 10.68 8.10 -6.31
CA ILE A 59 9.51 8.55 -7.08
C ILE A 59 9.19 10.01 -6.74
N CYS A 60 9.32 10.43 -5.48
CA CYS A 60 9.10 11.82 -5.06
C CYS A 60 10.14 12.82 -5.61
N ASN A 61 11.28 12.33 -6.11
CA ASN A 61 12.31 13.16 -6.74
C ASN A 61 12.10 13.33 -8.25
N GLN A 62 11.08 12.69 -8.82
CA GLN A 62 10.74 12.80 -10.23
C GLN A 62 9.92 14.07 -10.49
N LYS A 63 9.62 14.32 -11.78
CA LYS A 63 8.70 15.40 -12.15
C LYS A 63 7.29 15.00 -11.72
N PRO A 64 6.52 15.87 -11.03
CA PRO A 64 5.16 15.57 -10.67
C PRO A 64 4.29 15.41 -11.93
N VAL A 65 3.33 14.49 -11.85
CA VAL A 65 2.28 14.33 -12.86
C VAL A 65 1.25 15.45 -12.70
N TYR A 66 0.84 15.71 -11.45
CA TYR A 66 -0.10 16.75 -11.09
C TYR A 66 0.05 17.11 -9.59
N ASP A 67 0.18 18.40 -9.27
CA ASP A 67 0.35 18.88 -7.90
C ASP A 67 1.44 18.10 -7.12
N ASN A 68 1.06 17.39 -6.05
CA ASN A 68 1.96 16.58 -5.24
C ASN A 68 1.93 15.08 -5.59
N LEU A 69 1.33 14.70 -6.74
CA LEU A 69 1.28 13.35 -7.27
C LEU A 69 2.46 13.10 -8.22
N TYR A 70 3.15 11.99 -8.01
CA TYR A 70 4.33 11.57 -8.75
C TYR A 70 4.15 10.15 -9.26
N ALA A 71 4.61 9.85 -10.47
CA ALA A 71 4.60 8.51 -11.05
C ALA A 71 6.01 7.92 -11.07
N SER A 72 6.13 6.60 -10.90
CA SER A 72 7.40 5.91 -11.11
C SER A 72 7.82 5.93 -12.58
N HIS A 73 9.12 6.12 -12.86
CA HIS A 73 9.66 6.05 -14.21
C HIS A 73 9.43 4.69 -14.87
N GLU A 74 9.69 3.61 -14.13
CA GLU A 74 9.49 2.24 -14.58
C GLU A 74 8.15 1.71 -14.10
N LYS A 75 7.62 0.70 -14.80
CA LYS A 75 6.49 -0.08 -14.29
C LYS A 75 6.95 -0.93 -13.12
N LEU A 76 6.13 -0.99 -12.09
CA LEU A 76 6.38 -1.77 -10.89
C LEU A 76 5.42 -2.94 -10.83
N LYS A 77 5.95 -4.09 -10.39
CA LYS A 77 5.12 -5.23 -10.01
C LYS A 77 4.38 -4.88 -8.72
N MET A 78 3.05 -4.94 -8.76
CA MET A 78 2.22 -4.69 -7.61
C MET A 78 1.12 -5.75 -7.49
N LEU A 79 0.57 -5.89 -6.29
CA LEU A 79 -0.55 -6.76 -6.02
C LEU A 79 -1.68 -5.92 -5.42
N HIS A 80 -2.78 -5.80 -6.16
CA HIS A 80 -4.00 -5.16 -5.68
C HIS A 80 -4.85 -6.20 -4.95
N CYS A 81 -5.18 -5.89 -3.70
CA CYS A 81 -5.93 -6.75 -2.81
C CYS A 81 -7.32 -6.17 -2.62
N LYS A 82 -8.35 -6.92 -3.00
CA LYS A 82 -9.75 -6.51 -2.89
C LYS A 82 -10.51 -7.44 -1.95
N LEU A 83 -11.18 -6.86 -0.95
CA LEU A 83 -11.96 -7.64 0.03
C LEU A 83 -13.09 -8.40 -0.68
N ILE A 84 -13.16 -9.70 -0.42
CA ILE A 84 -14.29 -10.54 -0.86
C ILE A 84 -15.49 -10.21 0.04
N PRO A 85 -16.62 -9.77 -0.52
CA PRO A 85 -17.78 -9.42 0.29
C PRO A 85 -18.26 -10.58 1.17
N LYS A 86 -18.62 -10.26 2.41
CA LYS A 86 -19.16 -11.23 3.41
C LYS A 86 -18.21 -12.38 3.78
N SER A 87 -16.91 -12.27 3.51
CA SER A 87 -15.93 -13.24 4.01
C SER A 87 -15.70 -13.08 5.52
N SER A 88 -15.79 -14.17 6.28
CA SER A 88 -15.31 -14.25 7.67
C SER A 88 -14.51 -15.56 7.84
N PRO A 89 -13.21 -15.51 8.16
CA PRO A 89 -12.36 -14.32 8.35
C PRO A 89 -12.23 -13.47 7.06
N CYS A 90 -11.65 -12.26 7.16
CA CYS A 90 -11.41 -11.40 5.99
C CYS A 90 -10.61 -12.18 4.92
N LYS A 91 -11.14 -12.25 3.70
CA LYS A 91 -10.46 -12.84 2.54
C LYS A 91 -10.37 -11.83 1.40
N TYR A 92 -9.32 -11.94 0.62
CA TYR A 92 -8.98 -10.99 -0.42
C TYR A 92 -8.70 -11.70 -1.74
N GLU A 93 -9.10 -11.04 -2.83
CA GLU A 93 -8.72 -11.44 -4.18
C GLU A 93 -7.31 -10.92 -4.51
N ASP A 94 -6.49 -11.80 -5.09
CA ASP A 94 -5.15 -11.50 -5.60
C ASP A 94 -5.27 -10.94 -7.03
N ILE A 95 -5.09 -9.63 -7.21
CA ILE A 95 -5.14 -8.99 -8.52
C ILE A 95 -3.74 -8.47 -8.87
N PRO A 96 -2.90 -9.27 -9.55
CA PRO A 96 -1.55 -8.85 -9.94
C PRO A 96 -1.64 -7.78 -11.04
N ILE A 97 -0.83 -6.74 -10.90
CA ILE A 97 -0.77 -5.60 -11.81
C ILE A 97 0.68 -5.19 -12.06
N GLU A 98 0.95 -4.67 -13.25
CA GLU A 98 2.27 -4.15 -13.61
C GLU A 98 2.10 -2.82 -14.37
N LEU A 99 2.22 -1.73 -13.61
CA LEU A 99 1.96 -0.36 -14.08
C LEU A 99 2.91 0.62 -13.38
N HIS A 100 2.95 1.86 -13.83
CA HIS A 100 3.61 2.94 -13.09
C HIS A 100 2.85 3.18 -11.79
N ALA A 101 3.56 3.22 -10.66
CA ALA A 101 2.96 3.53 -9.38
C ALA A 101 2.81 5.04 -9.25
N GLU A 102 1.62 5.50 -8.90
CA GLU A 102 1.32 6.90 -8.63
C GLU A 102 1.20 7.11 -7.12
N ILE A 103 2.00 8.02 -6.57
CA ILE A 103 2.05 8.28 -5.13
C ILE A 103 2.01 9.78 -4.87
N ALA A 104 1.29 10.18 -3.82
CA ALA A 104 1.35 11.55 -3.32
C ALA A 104 2.52 11.68 -2.35
N CYS A 105 3.30 12.75 -2.51
CA CYS A 105 4.44 13.07 -1.65
C CYS A 105 4.18 14.35 -0.85
N ASN A 106 4.79 14.46 0.33
CA ASN A 106 4.76 15.68 1.14
C ASN A 106 5.90 16.66 0.76
N GLU A 107 5.93 17.82 1.41
CA GLU A 107 6.96 18.86 1.19
C GLU A 107 8.39 18.37 1.45
N LYS A 108 8.56 17.35 2.31
CA LYS A 108 9.86 16.71 2.61
C LYS A 108 10.24 15.63 1.60
N LYS A 109 9.52 15.51 0.48
CA LYS A 109 9.71 14.49 -0.56
C LYS A 109 9.58 13.06 -0.02
N GLN A 110 8.66 12.85 0.91
CA GLN A 110 8.33 11.53 1.43
C GLN A 110 6.96 11.07 0.90
N PRO A 111 6.83 9.81 0.45
CA PRO A 111 5.56 9.17 0.16
C PRO A 111 4.59 9.22 1.34
N VAL A 112 3.35 9.64 1.10
CA VAL A 112 2.31 9.69 2.14
C VAL A 112 0.99 9.06 1.72
N HIS A 113 0.73 8.93 0.42
CA HIS A 113 -0.48 8.28 -0.10
C HIS A 113 -0.18 7.52 -1.38
N PHE A 114 -0.84 6.38 -1.58
CA PHE A 114 -0.79 5.63 -2.84
C PHE A 114 -2.06 5.92 -3.62
N GLU A 115 -1.93 6.52 -4.80
CA GLU A 115 -3.06 6.74 -5.70
C GLU A 115 -3.28 5.47 -6.52
N CYS A 116 -4.44 4.86 -6.36
CA CYS A 116 -4.77 3.62 -7.07
C CYS A 116 -5.68 3.96 -8.25
N SER A 117 -5.09 4.08 -9.44
CA SER A 117 -5.78 4.40 -10.69
C SER A 117 -6.45 3.18 -11.36
N ILE A 118 -6.88 2.18 -10.56
CA ILE A 118 -7.47 0.90 -11.03
C ILE A 118 -8.86 0.68 -10.42
#